data_AF-A0A1I2B0U0-F1
#
_entry.id   AF-A0A1I2B0U0-F1
#
_cell.length_a   1.000
_cell.length_b   1.000
_cell.length_c   1.000
_cell.angle_alpha   90.00
_cell.angle_beta   90.00
_cell.angle_gamma   90.00
#
_symmetry.space_group_name_H-M   'P 1'
#
loop_
_entity.id
_entity.type
_entity.pdbx_description
1 polymer ?
#
loop_
_entity_poly.entity_id
_entity_poly.type
_entity_poly.pdbx_seq_one_letter_code
_entity_poly.pdbx_strand_id
1 'polypeptide(L)'
;MAKRENKFAKTVRTEDASNENFGLGRPFDFDDRFNRITIMGSLVATIVLLIFRQVTGSGTGSVLLDGVSYAAGFFFAYLIGREADPEPGREFGALLGALITLGLEAYFGVDINGVVALLWMLFICRMFNRTSGSRHRIGDNAIIIGAAFWMAHIGYWLFPVITGICYVLESQIKEGYFRSLYLAGIAFAICAITGRNPEIPVLSATYLYLMGVAFILFLPQLTAAGFSKARDDRHNRYLVKTRLQCAQAVFLLATGLLIYFGGNAAGIIFLPCIGTAIGTGLYLLLYLLKKKQEEEGKQ
;
A
#
# COMPACT_ATOMS: atom_id res chain seq x y z
N MET A 1 29.23 -3.62 -28.86
CA MET A 1 29.59 -3.87 -27.45
C MET A 1 28.39 -4.52 -26.77
N ALA A 2 28.50 -5.79 -26.39
CA ALA A 2 27.42 -6.49 -25.69
C ALA A 2 27.25 -5.90 -24.28
N LYS A 3 26.04 -5.46 -23.94
CA LYS A 3 25.67 -5.14 -22.55
C LYS A 3 25.97 -6.37 -21.71
N ARG A 4 26.92 -6.26 -20.76
CA ARG A 4 27.09 -7.26 -19.70
C ARG A 4 25.79 -7.28 -18.89
N GLU A 5 24.92 -8.25 -19.18
CA GLU A 5 23.75 -8.52 -18.33
C GLU A 5 24.24 -9.06 -16.98
N ASN A 6 23.69 -8.50 -15.90
CA ASN A 6 24.00 -8.90 -14.53
C ASN A 6 23.68 -10.39 -14.32
N LYS A 7 24.67 -11.16 -13.85
CA LYS A 7 24.54 -12.60 -13.56
C LYS A 7 23.42 -12.89 -12.55
N PHE A 8 23.14 -11.93 -11.66
CA PHE A 8 22.06 -11.97 -10.67
C PHE A 8 20.66 -11.74 -11.26
N ALA A 9 20.53 -10.91 -12.31
CA ALA A 9 19.25 -10.74 -13.01
C ALA A 9 18.85 -12.02 -13.78
N LYS A 10 19.84 -12.79 -14.24
CA LYS A 10 19.62 -14.08 -14.89
C LYS A 10 19.19 -15.16 -13.90
N THR A 11 19.73 -15.19 -12.68
CA THR A 11 19.29 -16.14 -11.63
C THR A 11 17.89 -15.82 -11.11
N VAL A 12 17.53 -14.55 -10.92
CA VAL A 12 16.16 -14.15 -10.51
C VAL A 12 15.10 -14.55 -11.55
N ARG A 13 15.38 -14.34 -12.86
CA ARG A 13 14.49 -14.81 -13.94
C ARG A 13 14.36 -16.34 -14.02
N THR A 14 15.32 -17.09 -13.48
CA THR A 14 15.26 -18.56 -13.44
C THR A 14 14.48 -19.04 -12.22
N GLU A 15 14.49 -18.30 -11.10
CA GLU A 15 13.63 -18.54 -9.92
C GLU A 15 12.15 -18.20 -10.16
N ASP A 16 11.82 -17.38 -11.17
CA ASP A 16 10.44 -17.18 -11.60
C ASP A 16 9.76 -18.48 -12.08
N ALA A 17 10.53 -19.51 -12.41
CA ALA A 17 10.01 -20.86 -12.69
C ALA A 17 9.75 -21.69 -11.42
N SER A 18 10.35 -21.35 -10.27
CA SER A 18 10.30 -22.15 -9.03
C SER A 18 9.39 -21.60 -7.92
N ASN A 19 8.90 -20.36 -8.03
CA ASN A 19 7.94 -19.82 -7.05
C ASN A 19 6.51 -20.35 -7.30
N GLU A 20 6.29 -21.66 -7.11
CA GLU A 20 4.97 -22.29 -7.24
C GLU A 20 3.95 -21.71 -6.25
N ASN A 21 4.39 -21.20 -5.10
CA ASN A 21 3.52 -20.82 -3.99
C ASN A 21 3.20 -19.32 -3.87
N PHE A 22 4.00 -18.42 -4.45
CA PHE A 22 3.84 -16.97 -4.36
C PHE A 22 3.72 -16.34 -5.74
N GLY A 23 2.68 -15.54 -5.96
CA GLY A 23 2.40 -14.84 -7.21
C GLY A 23 2.31 -13.32 -7.09
N LEU A 24 2.00 -12.80 -5.89
CA LEU A 24 1.98 -11.36 -5.60
C LEU A 24 3.33 -10.84 -5.07
N GLY A 25 4.30 -11.72 -4.84
CA GLY A 25 5.67 -11.34 -4.52
C GLY A 25 6.35 -10.67 -5.71
N ARG A 26 6.81 -9.43 -5.54
CA ARG A 26 7.68 -8.73 -6.49
C ARG A 26 9.09 -8.68 -5.91
N PRO A 27 10.13 -9.13 -6.65
CA PRO A 27 11.51 -9.00 -6.20
C PRO A 27 11.86 -7.52 -6.06
N PHE A 28 12.54 -7.17 -4.97
CA PHE A 28 12.98 -5.81 -4.74
C PHE A 28 14.33 -5.59 -5.43
N ASP A 29 14.34 -4.80 -6.51
CA ASP A 29 15.55 -4.52 -7.28
C ASP A 29 16.37 -3.41 -6.60
N PHE A 30 17.57 -3.76 -6.12
CA PHE A 30 18.51 -2.85 -5.46
C PHE A 30 19.32 -1.99 -6.45
N ASP A 31 19.29 -2.31 -7.74
CA ASP A 31 19.91 -1.49 -8.79
C ASP A 31 19.06 -0.28 -9.15
N ASP A 32 17.76 -0.29 -8.85
CA ASP A 32 16.90 0.88 -9.03
C ASP A 32 17.24 1.98 -8.00
N ARG A 33 17.47 3.19 -8.52
CA ARG A 33 17.86 4.37 -7.73
C ARG A 33 16.80 4.72 -6.70
N PHE A 34 15.52 4.61 -7.03
CA PHE A 34 14.44 4.96 -6.10
C PHE A 34 14.32 3.95 -4.97
N ASN A 35 14.36 2.67 -5.29
CA ASN A 35 14.38 1.58 -4.31
C ASN A 35 15.54 1.70 -3.32
N ARG A 36 16.74 2.04 -3.82
CA ARG A 36 17.92 2.28 -2.98
C ARG A 36 17.73 3.47 -2.04
N ILE A 37 17.20 4.58 -2.56
CA ILE A 37 16.88 5.76 -1.74
C ILE A 37 15.85 5.40 -0.68
N THR A 38 14.86 4.58 -0.98
CA THR A 38 13.85 4.17 0.01
C THR A 38 14.46 3.33 1.12
N ILE A 39 15.34 2.37 0.81
CA ILE A 39 15.99 1.55 1.85
C ILE A 39 16.93 2.38 2.71
N MET A 40 17.74 3.25 2.10
CA MET A 40 18.58 4.16 2.88
C MET A 40 17.73 5.15 3.67
N GLY A 41 16.63 5.61 3.08
CA GLY A 41 15.66 6.51 3.67
C GLY A 41 14.95 5.91 4.87
N SER A 42 14.56 4.62 4.83
CA SER A 42 13.94 3.96 5.98
C SER A 42 14.90 3.87 7.16
N LEU A 43 16.18 3.54 6.92
CA LEU A 43 17.20 3.52 7.96
C LEU A 43 17.44 4.91 8.57
N VAL A 44 17.59 5.94 7.73
CA VAL A 44 17.79 7.32 8.19
C VAL A 44 16.54 7.82 8.93
N ALA A 45 15.35 7.53 8.41
CA ALA A 45 14.09 7.91 9.04
C ALA A 45 13.96 7.33 10.44
N THR A 46 14.29 6.05 10.62
CA THR A 46 14.33 5.41 11.94
C THR A 46 15.27 6.14 12.88
N ILE A 47 16.50 6.44 12.44
CA ILE A 47 17.47 7.15 13.29
C ILE A 47 16.97 8.54 13.69
N VAL A 48 16.49 9.32 12.71
CA VAL A 48 16.02 10.70 12.95
C VAL A 48 14.81 10.72 13.86
N LEU A 49 13.81 9.85 13.63
CA LEU A 49 12.59 9.83 14.43
C LEU A 49 12.82 9.25 15.84
N LEU A 50 13.77 8.32 15.99
CA LEU A 50 14.18 7.87 17.32
C LEU A 50 14.86 8.98 18.12
N ILE A 51 15.77 9.74 17.48
CA ILE A 51 16.41 10.90 18.12
C ILE A 51 15.37 11.95 18.48
N PHE A 52 14.49 12.30 17.53
CA PHE A 52 13.42 13.27 17.75
C PHE A 52 12.57 12.86 18.95
N ARG A 53 12.16 11.59 19.00
CA ARG A 53 11.35 11.05 20.09
C ARG A 53 12.07 11.05 21.43
N GLN A 54 13.36 10.70 21.45
CA GLN A 54 14.18 10.75 22.66
C GLN A 54 14.29 12.19 23.21
N VAL A 55 14.32 13.18 22.32
CA VAL A 55 14.41 14.60 22.69
C VAL A 55 13.06 15.17 23.14
N THR A 56 11.97 14.83 22.47
CA THR A 56 10.63 15.34 22.80
C THR A 56 9.97 14.61 23.96
N GLY A 57 10.50 13.44 24.35
CA GLY A 57 9.89 12.59 25.37
C GLY A 57 8.51 12.06 24.97
N SER A 58 8.13 12.16 23.69
CA SER A 58 6.81 11.78 23.20
C SER A 58 6.75 10.26 22.99
N GLY A 59 6.54 9.49 24.05
CA GLY A 59 6.42 8.04 23.93
C GLY A 59 5.87 7.34 25.16
N THR A 60 4.89 6.45 24.94
CA THR A 60 4.29 5.57 25.95
C THR A 60 4.80 4.12 25.85
N GLY A 61 5.69 3.82 24.88
CA GLY A 61 6.14 2.46 24.56
C GLY A 61 7.67 2.32 24.42
N SER A 62 8.11 1.12 24.00
CA SER A 62 9.52 0.81 23.78
C SER A 62 10.07 1.60 22.59
N VAL A 63 11.09 2.43 22.82
CA VAL A 63 11.80 3.22 21.80
C VAL A 63 12.22 2.34 20.62
N LEU A 64 12.69 1.12 20.90
CA LEU A 64 13.16 0.19 19.88
C LEU A 64 12.03 -0.33 18.98
N LEU A 65 10.86 -0.63 19.54
CA LEU A 65 9.71 -1.14 18.78
C LEU A 65 9.14 -0.07 17.85
N ASP A 66 9.08 1.18 18.33
CA ASP A 66 8.60 2.28 17.51
C ASP A 66 9.58 2.63 16.38
N GLY A 67 10.89 2.44 16.60
CA GLY A 67 11.90 2.53 15.54
C GLY A 67 11.64 1.60 14.36
N VAL A 68 11.22 0.36 14.65
CA VAL A 68 10.83 -0.61 13.63
C VAL A 68 9.54 -0.17 12.94
N SER A 69 8.56 0.34 13.69
CA SER A 69 7.31 0.83 13.14
C SER A 69 7.51 2.03 12.21
N TYR A 70 8.37 3.00 12.56
CA TYR A 70 8.74 4.12 11.68
C TYR A 70 9.42 3.63 10.38
N ALA A 71 10.33 2.67 10.50
CA ALA A 71 11.01 2.08 9.33
C ALA A 71 9.99 1.42 8.39
N ALA A 72 9.09 0.63 8.99
CA ALA A 72 8.06 -0.09 8.28
C ALA A 72 7.04 0.86 7.66
N GLY A 73 6.57 1.87 8.38
CA GLY A 73 5.64 2.88 7.89
C GLY A 73 6.15 3.58 6.63
N PHE A 74 7.40 4.08 6.68
CA PHE A 74 8.06 4.67 5.51
C PHE A 74 8.19 3.70 4.34
N PHE A 75 8.68 2.49 4.61
CA PHE A 75 8.94 1.50 3.58
C PHE A 75 7.64 1.01 2.92
N PHE A 76 6.62 0.71 3.72
CA PHE A 76 5.30 0.30 3.21
C PHE A 76 4.58 1.45 2.52
N ALA A 77 4.69 2.70 2.98
CA ALA A 77 4.13 3.85 2.26
C ALA A 77 4.72 3.95 0.84
N TYR A 78 6.03 3.80 0.70
CA TYR A 78 6.68 3.77 -0.61
C TYR A 78 6.18 2.59 -1.47
N LEU A 79 6.15 1.38 -0.91
CA LEU A 79 5.70 0.19 -1.65
C LEU A 79 4.23 0.31 -2.09
N ILE A 80 3.34 0.71 -1.18
CA ILE A 80 1.92 0.90 -1.49
C ILE A 80 1.75 2.02 -2.52
N GLY A 81 2.54 3.10 -2.44
CA GLY A 81 2.54 4.17 -3.43
C GLY A 81 2.90 3.69 -4.83
N ARG A 82 3.87 2.77 -4.94
CA ARG A 82 4.26 2.14 -6.21
C ARG A 82 3.16 1.24 -6.78
N GLU A 83 2.33 0.64 -5.92
CA GLU A 83 1.19 -0.17 -6.33
C GLU A 83 -0.06 0.68 -6.66
N ALA A 84 -0.24 1.79 -5.96
CA ALA A 84 -1.34 2.74 -6.14
C ALA A 84 -1.15 3.61 -7.39
N ASP A 85 0.08 3.97 -7.72
CA ASP A 85 0.44 4.74 -8.91
C ASP A 85 1.65 4.11 -9.64
N PRO A 86 1.44 3.03 -10.42
CA PRO A 86 2.51 2.28 -11.08
C PRO A 86 3.06 2.96 -12.35
N GLU A 87 2.71 4.22 -12.62
CA GLU A 87 3.06 4.90 -13.86
C GLU A 87 4.57 5.20 -13.96
N PRO A 88 5.23 4.86 -15.09
CA PRO A 88 6.65 5.16 -15.28
C PRO A 88 6.93 6.67 -15.21
N GLY A 89 7.95 7.06 -14.44
CA GLY A 89 8.32 8.47 -14.24
C GLY A 89 7.53 9.21 -13.14
N ARG A 90 6.58 8.54 -12.49
CA ARG A 90 5.83 9.08 -11.33
C ARG A 90 6.23 8.50 -9.98
N GLU A 91 7.37 7.81 -9.96
CA GLU A 91 7.91 7.10 -8.79
C GLU A 91 8.27 8.04 -7.63
N PHE A 92 8.58 9.31 -7.94
CA PHE A 92 8.74 10.36 -6.94
C PHE A 92 7.48 10.63 -6.12
N GLY A 93 6.28 10.36 -6.67
CA GLY A 93 5.03 10.49 -5.91
C GLY A 93 4.95 9.50 -4.74
N ALA A 94 5.43 8.27 -4.94
CA ALA A 94 5.52 7.26 -3.88
C ALA A 94 6.55 7.66 -2.81
N LEU A 95 7.70 8.22 -3.22
CA LEU A 95 8.72 8.71 -2.29
C LEU A 95 8.21 9.93 -1.49
N LEU A 96 7.52 10.86 -2.14
CA LEU A 96 6.87 12.00 -1.48
C LEU A 96 5.84 11.52 -0.46
N GLY A 97 5.04 10.50 -0.81
CA GLY A 97 4.10 9.87 0.11
C GLY A 97 4.76 9.32 1.35
N ALA A 98 5.87 8.59 1.17
CA ALA A 98 6.67 8.08 2.28
C ALA A 98 7.25 9.20 3.17
N LEU A 99 7.73 10.32 2.59
CA LEU A 99 8.21 11.46 3.36
C LEU A 99 7.09 12.15 4.16
N ILE A 100 5.89 12.28 3.58
CA ILE A 100 4.72 12.82 4.28
C ILE A 100 4.34 11.91 5.44
N THR A 101 4.40 10.59 5.25
CA THR A 101 4.18 9.60 6.31
C THR A 101 5.11 9.83 7.50
N LEU A 102 6.40 10.10 7.30
CA LEU A 102 7.31 10.40 8.41
C LEU A 102 6.86 11.61 9.23
N GLY A 103 6.43 12.68 8.56
CA GLY A 103 5.92 13.87 9.24
C GLY A 103 4.66 13.60 10.04
N LEU A 104 3.76 12.76 9.51
CA LEU A 104 2.54 12.34 10.20
C LEU A 104 2.87 11.44 11.40
N GLU A 105 3.71 10.43 11.24
CA GLU A 105 4.11 9.52 12.32
C GLU A 105 4.92 10.22 13.42
N ALA A 106 5.71 11.24 13.06
CA ALA A 106 6.41 12.08 14.04
C ALA A 106 5.44 12.85 14.95
N TYR A 107 4.28 13.25 14.42
CA TYR A 107 3.29 14.07 15.13
C TYR A 107 2.25 13.23 15.87
N PHE A 108 1.72 12.20 15.24
CA PHE A 108 0.62 11.36 15.77
C PHE A 108 1.11 10.10 16.48
N GLY A 109 2.37 9.70 16.29
CA GLY A 109 2.92 8.45 16.80
C GLY A 109 2.75 7.28 15.83
N VAL A 110 3.09 6.08 16.31
CA VAL A 110 3.08 4.83 15.54
C VAL A 110 2.43 3.72 16.35
N ASP A 111 1.93 2.71 15.64
CA ASP A 111 1.39 1.48 16.22
C ASP A 111 2.08 0.27 15.58
N ILE A 112 2.56 -0.66 16.40
CA ILE A 112 3.24 -1.87 15.94
C ILE A 112 2.34 -2.80 15.14
N ASN A 113 1.03 -2.80 15.41
CA ASN A 113 0.04 -3.55 14.63
C ASN A 113 -0.13 -2.97 13.22
N GLY A 114 0.34 -1.73 13.01
CA GLY A 114 0.46 -1.07 11.72
C GLY A 114 1.11 -1.95 10.66
N VAL A 115 2.19 -2.65 11.00
CA VAL A 115 2.97 -3.44 10.04
C VAL A 115 2.12 -4.51 9.35
N VAL A 116 1.28 -5.22 10.11
CA VAL A 116 0.41 -6.28 9.58
C VAL A 116 -0.70 -5.69 8.72
N ALA A 117 -1.27 -4.56 9.13
CA ALA A 117 -2.30 -3.85 8.36
C ALA A 117 -1.78 -3.31 7.03
N LEU A 118 -0.56 -2.77 7.02
CA LEU A 118 0.10 -2.26 5.82
C LEU A 118 0.52 -3.38 4.87
N LEU A 119 1.00 -4.50 5.41
CA LEU A 119 1.26 -5.71 4.64
C LEU A 119 -0.03 -6.20 3.97
N TRP A 120 -1.14 -6.26 4.71
CA TRP A 120 -2.44 -6.61 4.16
C TRP A 120 -2.85 -5.65 3.02
N MET A 121 -2.72 -4.33 3.23
CA MET A 121 -3.07 -3.34 2.21
C MET A 121 -2.23 -3.49 0.94
N LEU A 122 -0.92 -3.71 1.08
CA LEU A 122 -0.01 -3.93 -0.04
C LEU A 122 -0.44 -5.14 -0.88
N PHE A 123 -0.73 -6.27 -0.23
CA PHE A 123 -1.14 -7.49 -0.93
C PHE A 123 -2.52 -7.34 -1.60
N ILE A 124 -3.46 -6.63 -0.97
CA ILE A 124 -4.75 -6.30 -1.60
C ILE A 124 -4.54 -5.44 -2.85
N CYS A 125 -3.71 -4.41 -2.78
CA CYS A 125 -3.40 -3.58 -3.95
C CYS A 125 -2.80 -4.42 -5.09
N ARG A 126 -1.85 -5.31 -4.76
CA ARG A 126 -1.20 -6.23 -5.72
C ARG A 126 -2.16 -7.23 -6.35
N MET A 127 -3.10 -7.75 -5.55
CA MET A 127 -4.12 -8.67 -6.04
C MET A 127 -4.94 -8.03 -7.16
N PHE A 128 -5.37 -6.78 -6.97
CA PHE A 128 -6.14 -6.06 -7.97
C PHE A 128 -5.28 -5.60 -9.14
N ASN A 129 -4.21 -4.85 -8.91
CA ASN A 129 -3.46 -4.21 -9.98
C ASN A 129 -2.66 -5.22 -10.85
N ARG A 130 -2.32 -6.41 -10.32
CA ARG A 130 -1.46 -7.42 -10.96
C ARG A 130 -0.19 -6.82 -11.57
N THR A 131 0.45 -5.88 -10.88
CA THR A 131 1.76 -5.32 -11.29
C THR A 131 2.85 -6.38 -11.37
N SER A 132 2.79 -7.42 -10.52
CA SER A 132 3.65 -8.60 -10.60
C SER A 132 3.29 -9.58 -11.74
N GLY A 133 2.14 -9.38 -12.40
CA GLY A 133 1.72 -10.14 -13.57
C GLY A 133 1.13 -11.48 -13.35
N SER A 134 1.15 -11.93 -12.10
CA SER A 134 0.68 -13.26 -11.76
C SER A 134 -0.49 -13.17 -10.80
N ARG A 135 -1.32 -14.21 -10.83
CA ARG A 135 -2.50 -14.32 -9.98
C ARG A 135 -2.04 -14.61 -8.56
N HIS A 136 -2.85 -14.23 -7.58
CA HIS A 136 -2.66 -14.64 -6.20
C HIS A 136 -2.64 -16.17 -6.10
N ARG A 137 -1.60 -16.69 -5.45
CA ARG A 137 -1.40 -18.12 -5.22
C ARG A 137 -1.68 -18.46 -3.75
N ILE A 138 -1.54 -19.73 -3.40
CA ILE A 138 -1.89 -20.24 -2.06
C ILE A 138 -1.13 -19.48 -0.95
N GLY A 139 0.16 -19.20 -1.16
CA GLY A 139 0.97 -18.45 -0.19
C GLY A 139 0.50 -17.00 -0.01
N ASP A 140 0.13 -16.31 -1.10
CA ASP A 140 -0.38 -14.93 -1.02
C ASP A 140 -1.71 -14.88 -0.27
N ASN A 141 -2.60 -15.86 -0.53
CA ASN A 141 -3.89 -15.94 0.14
C ASN A 141 -3.74 -16.22 1.63
N ALA A 142 -2.78 -17.07 2.02
CA ALA A 142 -2.47 -17.33 3.42
C ALA A 142 -2.00 -16.07 4.15
N ILE A 143 -1.18 -15.23 3.49
CA ILE A 143 -0.75 -13.94 4.06
C ILE A 143 -1.94 -13.00 4.22
N ILE A 144 -2.77 -12.82 3.18
CA ILE A 144 -3.93 -11.91 3.21
C ILE A 144 -4.92 -12.35 4.30
N ILE A 145 -5.28 -13.63 4.32
CA ILE A 145 -6.26 -14.18 5.28
C ILE A 145 -5.67 -14.18 6.70
N GLY A 146 -4.40 -14.55 6.87
CA GLY A 146 -3.71 -14.55 8.16
C GLY A 146 -3.61 -13.14 8.74
N ALA A 147 -3.26 -12.14 7.92
CA ALA A 147 -3.23 -10.75 8.34
C ALA A 147 -4.62 -10.23 8.71
N ALA A 148 -5.65 -10.56 7.93
CA ALA A 148 -7.03 -10.20 8.25
C ALA A 148 -7.53 -10.85 9.56
N PHE A 149 -7.18 -12.13 9.79
CA PHE A 149 -7.48 -12.84 11.02
C PHE A 149 -6.79 -12.18 12.23
N TRP A 150 -5.50 -11.86 12.11
CA TRP A 150 -4.74 -11.21 13.18
C TRP A 150 -5.33 -9.86 13.56
N MET A 151 -5.62 -9.02 12.57
CA MET A 151 -6.24 -7.70 12.81
C MET A 151 -7.62 -7.83 13.44
N ALA A 152 -8.41 -8.82 13.03
CA ALA A 152 -9.70 -9.10 13.63
C ALA A 152 -9.60 -9.61 15.07
N HIS A 153 -8.59 -10.43 15.37
CA HIS A 153 -8.33 -10.92 16.73
C HIS A 153 -7.98 -9.78 17.71
N ILE A 154 -7.30 -8.74 17.23
CA ILE A 154 -7.00 -7.53 18.02
C ILE A 154 -8.24 -6.62 18.17
N GLY A 155 -9.33 -6.90 17.46
CA GLY A 155 -10.62 -6.19 17.58
C GLY A 155 -11.05 -5.45 16.32
N TYR A 156 -10.25 -5.42 15.25
CA TYR A 156 -10.60 -4.79 13.98
C TYR A 156 -11.40 -5.73 13.07
N TRP A 157 -12.67 -5.96 13.44
CA TRP A 157 -13.60 -6.88 12.76
C TRP A 157 -13.84 -6.58 11.27
N LEU A 158 -13.59 -5.35 10.83
CA LEU A 158 -13.85 -4.93 9.44
C LEU A 158 -12.82 -5.46 8.44
N PHE A 159 -11.62 -5.86 8.88
CA PHE A 159 -10.57 -6.40 7.99
C PHE A 159 -11.02 -7.68 7.26
N PRO A 160 -11.53 -8.72 7.93
CA PRO A 160 -12.07 -9.91 7.26
C PRO A 160 -13.24 -9.60 6.32
N VAL A 161 -14.11 -8.64 6.68
CA VAL A 161 -15.25 -8.23 5.83
C VAL A 161 -14.76 -7.61 4.53
N ILE A 162 -13.84 -6.63 4.61
CA ILE A 162 -13.27 -6.00 3.42
C ILE A 162 -12.47 -7.03 2.61
N THR A 163 -11.74 -7.93 3.27
CA THR A 163 -11.03 -9.03 2.59
C THR A 163 -12.00 -9.93 1.81
N GLY A 164 -13.13 -10.29 2.40
CA GLY A 164 -14.19 -11.05 1.75
C GLY A 164 -14.76 -10.32 0.53
N ILE A 165 -15.10 -9.03 0.68
CA ILE A 165 -15.55 -8.18 -0.42
C ILE A 165 -14.50 -8.11 -1.53
N CYS A 166 -13.23 -7.97 -1.18
CA CYS A 166 -12.14 -7.90 -2.16
C CYS A 166 -12.02 -9.19 -2.97
N TYR A 167 -12.16 -10.36 -2.34
CA TYR A 167 -12.15 -11.64 -3.04
C TYR A 167 -13.38 -11.86 -3.92
N VAL A 168 -14.56 -11.35 -3.52
CA VAL A 168 -15.76 -11.31 -4.36
C VAL A 168 -15.51 -10.43 -5.58
N LEU A 169 -15.00 -9.21 -5.40
CA LEU A 169 -14.68 -8.30 -6.49
C LEU A 169 -13.63 -8.92 -7.44
N GLU A 170 -12.59 -9.56 -6.91
CA GLU A 170 -11.58 -10.25 -7.72
C GLU A 170 -12.16 -11.38 -8.56
N SER A 171 -13.26 -12.02 -8.12
CA SER A 171 -13.95 -13.04 -8.93
C SER A 171 -14.74 -12.44 -10.11
N GLN A 172 -15.21 -11.20 -9.98
CA GLN A 172 -16.12 -10.54 -10.93
C GLN A 172 -15.40 -9.65 -11.95
N ILE A 173 -14.18 -9.20 -11.64
CA ILE A 173 -13.40 -8.34 -12.55
C ILE A 173 -12.90 -9.17 -13.76
N LYS A 174 -12.62 -8.50 -14.89
CA LYS A 174 -12.03 -9.11 -16.08
C LYS A 174 -10.74 -9.88 -15.73
N GLU A 175 -10.66 -11.14 -16.20
CA GLU A 175 -9.63 -12.13 -15.84
C GLU A 175 -9.63 -12.56 -14.36
N GLY A 176 -10.77 -12.43 -13.70
CA GLY A 176 -11.00 -12.84 -12.31
C GLY A 176 -10.86 -14.34 -12.09
N TYR A 177 -10.58 -14.71 -10.84
CA TYR A 177 -10.32 -16.11 -10.47
C TYR A 177 -11.51 -16.66 -9.68
N PHE A 178 -12.28 -17.57 -10.27
CA PHE A 178 -13.50 -18.08 -9.63
C PHE A 178 -13.26 -18.71 -8.24
N ARG A 179 -12.10 -19.34 -8.00
CA ARG A 179 -11.82 -19.93 -6.68
C ARG A 179 -11.56 -18.88 -5.59
N SER A 180 -11.38 -17.60 -5.93
CA SER A 180 -11.34 -16.52 -4.94
C SER A 180 -12.68 -16.42 -4.19
N LEU A 181 -13.79 -16.85 -4.79
CA LEU A 181 -15.09 -16.86 -4.12
C LEU A 181 -15.12 -17.78 -2.88
N TYR A 182 -14.43 -18.92 -2.92
CA TYR A 182 -14.29 -19.79 -1.74
C TYR A 182 -13.49 -19.11 -0.64
N LEU A 183 -12.46 -18.34 -1.01
CA LEU A 183 -11.66 -17.56 -0.07
C LEU A 183 -12.46 -16.41 0.54
N ALA A 184 -13.39 -15.81 -0.21
CA ALA A 184 -14.33 -14.86 0.34
C ALA A 184 -15.18 -15.48 1.44
N GLY A 185 -15.70 -16.69 1.22
CA GLY A 185 -16.44 -17.45 2.24
C GLY A 185 -15.63 -17.67 3.52
N ILE A 186 -14.35 -18.04 3.39
CA ILE A 186 -13.43 -18.20 4.54
C ILE A 186 -13.22 -16.86 5.27
N ALA A 187 -13.01 -15.77 4.54
CA ALA A 187 -12.82 -14.45 5.14
C ALA A 187 -14.08 -13.98 5.91
N PHE A 188 -15.28 -14.22 5.38
CA PHE A 188 -16.53 -13.94 6.11
C PHE A 188 -16.70 -14.85 7.33
N ALA A 189 -16.32 -16.12 7.24
CA ALA A 189 -16.35 -17.04 8.38
C ALA A 189 -15.41 -16.58 9.51
N ILE A 190 -14.23 -16.05 9.18
CA ILE A 190 -13.31 -15.45 10.15
C ILE A 190 -13.99 -14.30 10.90
N CYS A 191 -14.71 -13.42 10.21
CA CYS A 191 -15.45 -12.34 10.85
C CYS A 191 -16.47 -12.87 11.88
N ALA A 192 -17.16 -13.97 11.56
CA ALA A 192 -18.14 -14.58 12.45
C ALA A 192 -17.48 -15.18 13.71
N ILE A 193 -16.26 -15.72 13.57
CA ILE A 193 -15.51 -16.34 14.68
C ILE A 193 -14.89 -15.29 15.59
N THR A 194 -14.27 -14.25 15.04
CA THR A 194 -13.58 -13.21 15.84
C THR A 194 -14.56 -12.26 16.51
N GLY A 195 -15.80 -12.19 16.03
CA GLY A 195 -16.82 -11.30 16.55
C GLY A 195 -16.54 -9.83 16.29
N ARG A 196 -17.45 -8.98 16.77
CA ARG A 196 -17.35 -7.52 16.69
C ARG A 196 -17.03 -6.97 18.06
N ASN A 197 -16.04 -6.08 18.15
CA ASN A 197 -15.84 -5.28 19.35
C ASN A 197 -17.05 -4.31 19.50
N PRO A 198 -17.81 -4.36 20.61
CA PRO A 198 -18.97 -3.49 20.84
C PRO A 198 -18.60 -2.05 21.20
N GLU A 199 -17.34 -1.76 21.51
CA GLU A 199 -16.89 -0.42 21.84
C GLU A 199 -17.11 0.55 20.69
N ILE A 200 -17.64 1.74 21.01
CA ILE A 200 -17.86 2.79 20.03
C ILE A 200 -16.51 3.47 19.75
N PRO A 201 -15.97 3.38 18.53
CA PRO A 201 -14.70 3.99 18.20
C PRO A 201 -14.81 5.52 18.26
N VAL A 202 -13.91 6.15 19.00
CA VAL A 202 -13.79 7.61 19.02
C VAL A 202 -12.90 8.05 17.85
N LEU A 203 -13.43 8.92 16.99
CA LEU A 203 -12.70 9.48 15.86
C LEU A 203 -12.57 11.00 16.02
N SER A 204 -11.33 11.47 16.11
CA SER A 204 -11.01 12.91 16.14
C SER A 204 -11.28 13.55 14.78
N ALA A 205 -11.73 14.81 14.80
CA ALA A 205 -11.90 15.64 13.60
C ALA A 205 -10.61 15.73 12.76
N THR A 206 -9.43 15.66 13.39
CA THR A 206 -8.15 15.69 12.70
C THR A 206 -8.00 14.55 11.69
N TYR A 207 -8.35 13.32 12.07
CA TYR A 207 -8.31 12.17 11.16
C TYR A 207 -9.35 12.29 10.05
N LEU A 208 -10.52 12.86 10.36
CA LEU A 208 -11.56 13.13 9.36
C LEU A 208 -11.07 14.14 8.31
N TYR A 209 -10.38 15.21 8.72
CA TYR A 209 -9.77 16.17 7.79
C TYR A 209 -8.64 15.53 6.97
N LEU A 210 -7.76 14.75 7.59
CA LEU A 210 -6.69 14.04 6.87
C LEU A 210 -7.25 13.06 5.83
N MET A 211 -8.30 12.30 6.17
CA MET A 211 -9.01 11.43 5.24
C MET A 211 -9.65 12.23 4.11
N GLY A 212 -10.27 13.37 4.40
CA GLY A 212 -10.86 14.25 3.38
C GLY A 212 -9.81 14.80 2.40
N VAL A 213 -8.67 15.26 2.91
CA VAL A 213 -7.54 15.75 2.10
C VAL A 213 -6.98 14.62 1.24
N ALA A 214 -6.72 13.44 1.82
CA ALA A 214 -6.27 12.26 1.08
C ALA A 214 -7.27 11.86 -0.02
N PHE A 215 -8.57 11.87 0.27
CA PHE A 215 -9.62 11.55 -0.69
C PHE A 215 -9.64 12.51 -1.87
N ILE A 216 -9.63 13.83 -1.60
CA ILE A 216 -9.69 14.85 -2.66
C ILE A 216 -8.43 14.80 -3.53
N LEU A 217 -7.25 14.72 -2.91
CA LEU A 217 -5.99 14.71 -3.65
C LEU A 217 -5.76 13.42 -4.44
N PHE A 218 -6.31 12.29 -3.96
CA PHE A 218 -6.16 11.01 -4.63
C PHE A 218 -7.21 10.75 -5.72
N LEU A 219 -8.35 11.46 -5.71
CA LEU A 219 -9.43 11.27 -6.70
C LEU A 219 -8.95 11.41 -8.16
N PRO A 220 -8.08 12.38 -8.52
CA PRO A 220 -7.51 12.47 -9.86
C PRO A 220 -6.70 11.24 -10.30
N GLN A 221 -6.15 10.42 -9.38
CA GLN A 221 -5.49 9.17 -9.78
C GLN A 221 -6.46 8.23 -10.50
N LEU A 222 -7.71 8.14 -10.04
CA LEU A 222 -8.72 7.22 -10.59
C LEU A 222 -9.03 7.54 -12.05
N THR A 223 -9.06 8.83 -12.41
CA THR A 223 -9.27 9.27 -13.79
C THR A 223 -8.00 9.08 -14.61
N ALA A 224 -6.83 9.42 -14.05
CA ALA A 224 -5.53 9.26 -14.71
C ALA A 224 -5.19 7.78 -15.00
N ALA A 225 -5.68 6.84 -14.20
CA ALA A 225 -5.51 5.40 -14.43
C ALA A 225 -6.09 4.94 -15.78
N GLY A 226 -7.07 5.65 -16.32
CA GLY A 226 -7.61 5.41 -17.67
C GLY A 226 -6.58 5.63 -18.80
N PHE A 227 -5.51 6.38 -18.52
CA PHE A 227 -4.45 6.73 -19.47
C PHE A 227 -3.10 6.10 -19.10
N SER A 228 -3.06 5.22 -18.10
CA SER A 228 -1.81 4.63 -17.63
C SER A 228 -1.13 3.79 -18.71
N LYS A 229 0.20 3.95 -18.81
CA LYS A 229 1.10 3.16 -19.66
C LYS A 229 1.92 2.16 -18.84
N ALA A 230 1.60 2.00 -17.56
CA ALA A 230 2.24 1.04 -16.68
C ALA A 230 2.15 -0.38 -17.24
N ARG A 231 3.23 -1.13 -17.03
CA ARG A 231 3.38 -2.50 -17.49
C ARG A 231 3.61 -3.43 -16.32
N ASP A 232 3.15 -4.65 -16.49
CA ASP A 232 3.44 -5.78 -15.62
C ASP A 232 4.92 -6.20 -15.75
N ASP A 233 5.55 -6.59 -14.65
CA ASP A 233 6.89 -7.15 -14.57
C ASP A 233 7.10 -8.48 -15.31
N ARG A 234 6.17 -9.44 -15.19
CA ARG A 234 6.39 -10.82 -15.64
C ARG A 234 6.17 -10.99 -17.13
N HIS A 235 5.11 -10.37 -17.64
CA HIS A 235 4.74 -10.50 -19.05
C HIS A 235 4.98 -9.23 -19.87
N ASN A 236 5.40 -8.12 -19.24
CA ASN A 236 5.65 -6.83 -19.89
C ASN A 236 4.44 -6.33 -20.71
N ARG A 237 3.23 -6.67 -20.26
CA ARG A 237 1.96 -6.25 -20.88
C ARG A 237 1.44 -5.02 -20.17
N TYR A 238 0.68 -4.19 -20.87
CA TYR A 238 0.00 -3.05 -20.24
C TYR A 238 -0.99 -3.53 -19.18
N LEU A 239 -1.02 -2.81 -18.06
CA LEU A 239 -1.97 -3.09 -16.99
C LEU A 239 -3.41 -2.87 -17.48
N VAL A 240 -4.31 -3.73 -17.02
CA VAL A 240 -5.74 -3.60 -17.33
C VAL A 240 -6.29 -2.41 -16.54
N LYS A 241 -6.73 -1.38 -17.27
CA LYS A 241 -7.21 -0.09 -16.69
C LYS A 241 -8.24 -0.27 -15.57
N THR A 242 -9.25 -1.13 -15.81
CA THR A 242 -10.31 -1.42 -14.85
C THR A 242 -9.75 -2.01 -13.55
N ARG A 243 -8.72 -2.86 -13.64
CA ARG A 243 -8.08 -3.47 -12.47
C ARG A 243 -7.29 -2.45 -11.66
N LEU A 244 -6.58 -1.55 -12.32
CA LEU A 244 -5.86 -0.46 -11.67
C LEU A 244 -6.81 0.50 -10.96
N GLN A 245 -7.92 0.88 -11.60
CA GLN A 245 -8.97 1.70 -10.98
C GLN A 245 -9.61 1.01 -9.78
N CYS A 246 -9.88 -0.31 -9.87
CA CYS A 246 -10.36 -1.09 -8.74
C CYS A 246 -9.34 -1.10 -7.59
N ALA A 247 -8.05 -1.29 -7.87
CA ALA A 247 -7.00 -1.26 -6.84
C ALA A 247 -6.95 0.09 -6.11
N GLN A 248 -6.97 1.19 -6.87
CA GLN A 248 -6.98 2.55 -6.32
C GLN A 248 -8.25 2.87 -5.53
N ALA A 249 -9.42 2.44 -6.02
CA ALA A 249 -10.68 2.64 -5.33
C ALA A 249 -10.75 1.82 -4.03
N VAL A 250 -10.31 0.55 -4.07
CA VAL A 250 -10.23 -0.31 -2.88
C VAL A 250 -9.24 0.27 -1.88
N PHE A 251 -8.07 0.71 -2.31
CA PHE A 251 -7.09 1.38 -1.45
C PHE A 251 -7.70 2.57 -0.70
N LEU A 252 -8.36 3.48 -1.42
CA LEU A 252 -8.93 4.68 -0.83
C LEU A 252 -10.13 4.37 0.09
N LEU A 253 -11.07 3.54 -0.37
CA LEU A 253 -12.27 3.18 0.38
C LEU A 253 -11.95 2.30 1.59
N ALA A 254 -11.07 1.31 1.46
CA ALA A 254 -10.67 0.46 2.57
C ALA A 254 -9.95 1.27 3.64
N THR A 255 -9.01 2.15 3.26
CA THR A 255 -8.33 3.05 4.20
C THR A 255 -9.37 3.91 4.95
N GLY A 256 -10.30 4.54 4.23
CA GLY A 256 -11.30 5.41 4.85
C GLY A 256 -12.27 4.66 5.77
N LEU A 257 -12.78 3.50 5.34
CA LEU A 257 -13.70 2.69 6.14
C LEU A 257 -13.02 2.11 7.39
N LEU A 258 -11.78 1.62 7.26
CA LEU A 258 -11.03 1.06 8.39
C LEU A 258 -10.72 2.12 9.45
N ILE A 259 -10.38 3.34 9.04
CA ILE A 259 -10.18 4.45 9.99
C ILE A 259 -11.52 4.86 10.61
N TYR A 260 -12.58 4.99 9.81
CA TYR A 260 -13.89 5.42 10.30
C TYR A 260 -14.46 4.46 11.36
N PHE A 261 -14.38 3.15 11.12
CA PHE A 261 -14.87 2.12 12.06
C PHE A 261 -13.85 1.70 13.12
N GLY A 262 -12.57 2.02 12.95
CA GLY A 262 -11.51 1.68 13.91
C GLY A 262 -11.07 2.86 14.80
N GLY A 263 -11.60 4.05 14.57
CA GLY A 263 -11.32 5.25 15.36
C GLY A 263 -9.87 5.73 15.28
N ASN A 264 -9.44 6.50 16.29
CA ASN A 264 -8.10 7.09 16.34
C ASN A 264 -6.97 6.05 16.25
N ALA A 265 -7.16 4.85 16.83
CA ALA A 265 -6.16 3.79 16.79
C ALA A 265 -5.94 3.28 15.35
N ALA A 266 -7.01 3.06 14.59
CA ALA A 266 -6.90 2.76 13.17
C ALA A 266 -6.35 3.95 12.37
N GLY A 267 -6.65 5.18 12.79
CA GLY A 267 -6.06 6.39 12.24
C GLY A 267 -4.53 6.37 12.25
N ILE A 268 -3.93 6.00 13.39
CA ILE A 268 -2.47 5.87 13.57
C ILE A 268 -1.90 4.75 12.67
N ILE A 269 -2.53 3.58 12.69
CA ILE A 269 -2.15 2.41 11.87
C ILE A 269 -2.09 2.75 10.38
N PHE A 270 -3.04 3.57 9.90
CA PHE A 270 -3.20 3.88 8.48
C PHE A 270 -2.62 5.25 8.06
N LEU A 271 -1.86 5.94 8.92
CA LEU A 271 -1.10 7.14 8.53
C LEU A 271 -0.22 6.92 7.29
N PRO A 272 0.44 5.75 7.11
CA PRO A 272 1.19 5.48 5.89
C PRO A 272 0.33 5.47 4.63
N CYS A 273 -0.89 4.93 4.70
CA CYS A 273 -1.83 4.95 3.58
C CYS A 273 -2.33 6.38 3.29
N ILE A 274 -2.61 7.19 4.32
CA ILE A 274 -2.98 8.61 4.15
C ILE A 274 -1.83 9.38 3.49
N GLY A 275 -0.61 9.25 4.03
CA GLY A 275 0.58 9.91 3.49
C GLY A 275 0.85 9.51 2.04
N THR A 276 0.71 8.23 1.73
CA THR A 276 0.80 7.72 0.36
C THR A 276 -0.22 8.37 -0.56
N ALA A 277 -1.51 8.39 -0.17
CA ALA A 277 -2.58 8.98 -0.97
C ALA A 277 -2.35 10.47 -1.26
N ILE A 278 -1.93 11.23 -0.24
CA ILE A 278 -1.60 12.65 -0.36
C ILE A 278 -0.38 12.85 -1.28
N GLY A 279 0.71 12.10 -1.05
CA GLY A 279 1.96 12.26 -1.79
C GLY A 279 1.84 11.90 -3.26
N THR A 280 1.20 10.78 -3.58
CA THR A 280 0.94 10.43 -4.98
C THR A 280 0.00 11.45 -5.61
N GLY A 281 -1.06 11.88 -4.90
CA GLY A 281 -2.03 12.87 -5.38
C GLY A 281 -1.42 14.21 -5.73
N LEU A 282 -0.61 14.77 -4.83
CA LEU A 282 0.13 16.02 -5.05
C LEU A 282 1.09 15.92 -6.23
N TYR A 283 1.84 14.81 -6.32
CA TYR A 283 2.79 14.64 -7.41
C TYR A 283 2.10 14.53 -8.77
N LEU A 284 0.93 13.87 -8.83
CA LEU A 284 0.12 13.83 -10.04
C LEU A 284 -0.30 15.24 -10.50
N LEU A 285 -0.78 16.08 -9.59
CA LEU A 285 -1.16 17.46 -9.92
C LEU A 285 0.04 18.25 -10.45
N LEU A 286 1.19 18.16 -9.79
CA LEU A 286 2.43 18.81 -10.25
C LEU A 286 2.87 18.30 -11.63
N TYR A 287 2.76 16.99 -11.87
CA TYR A 287 3.08 16.38 -13.15
C TYR A 287 2.17 16.89 -14.28
N LEU A 288 0.87 16.95 -14.04
CA LEU A 288 -0.10 17.47 -15.00
C LEU A 288 0.11 18.97 -15.29
N LEU A 289 0.42 19.76 -14.26
CA LEU A 289 0.73 21.19 -14.42
C LEU A 289 1.98 21.42 -15.28
N LYS A 290 3.07 20.69 -15.01
CA LYS A 290 4.29 20.76 -15.82
C LYS A 290 4.02 20.39 -17.27
N LYS A 291 3.27 19.32 -17.49
CA LYS A 291 2.91 18.88 -18.84
C LYS A 291 2.11 19.95 -19.59
N LYS A 292 1.15 20.60 -18.92
CA LYS A 292 0.37 21.71 -19.50
C LYS A 292 1.27 22.90 -19.87
N GLN A 293 2.21 23.28 -19.00
CA GLN A 293 3.16 24.36 -19.28
C GLN A 293 4.10 24.05 -20.45
N GLU A 294 4.53 22.79 -20.60
CA GLU A 294 5.33 22.34 -21.75
C GLU A 294 4.55 22.37 -23.08
N GLU A 295 3.23 22.17 -23.03
CA GLU A 295 2.34 22.26 -24.19
C GLU A 295 2.08 23.72 -24.58
N GLU A 296 1.90 24.61 -23.60
CA GLU A 296 1.71 26.06 -23.81
C GLU A 296 2.99 26.77 -24.25
N GLY A 297 4.17 26.38 -23.75
CA GLY A 297 5.47 26.96 -24.15
C GLY A 297 6.00 26.51 -25.51
N LYS A 298 5.30 25.59 -26.20
CA LYS A 298 5.61 25.12 -27.55
C LYS A 298 4.71 25.73 -28.63
N GLN A 299 3.73 26.55 -28.23
CA GLN A 299 2.88 27.35 -29.13
C GLN A 299 3.49 28.74 -29.32
#